data_AF-A0A0Q7MQL2-F1
#
_entry.id   AF-A0A0Q7MQL2-F1
#
_cell.length_a   1.000
_cell.length_b   1.000
_cell.length_c   1.000
_cell.angle_alpha   90.00
_cell.angle_beta   90.00
_cell.angle_gamma   90.00
#
_symmetry.space_group_name_H-M   'P 1'
#
loop_
_entity.id
_entity.type
_entity.pdbx_description
1 polymer ?
#
loop_
_entity_poly.entity_id
_entity_poly.type
_entity_poly.pdbx_seq_one_letter_code
_entity_poly.pdbx_strand_id
1 'polypeptide(L)' 'MFLPTYSSWLNWIESEFAALRYFALNGTDHRSHGEQDTAIGAYIRWHNQHARPKRDFAVNSKIRRPDYLPKVA' A
#
# COMPACT_ATOMS: atom_id res chain seq x y z
N MET A 1 -14.09 9.78 1.15
CA MET A 1 -14.50 8.55 1.86
C MET A 1 -14.51 8.89 3.35
N PHE A 2 -15.63 8.74 4.04
CA PHE A 2 -15.74 9.00 5.49
C PHE A 2 -15.86 7.67 6.21
N LEU A 3 -15.01 7.43 7.21
CA LEU A 3 -15.06 6.27 8.09
C LEU A 3 -15.75 6.68 9.41
N PRO A 4 -16.65 5.86 9.97
CA PRO A 4 -17.21 6.12 11.29
C PRO A 4 -16.10 6.13 12.35
N THR A 5 -16.26 6.95 13.38
CA THR A 5 -15.37 6.98 14.54
C THR A 5 -15.22 5.56 15.11
N TYR A 6 -13.99 5.13 15.37
CA TYR A 6 -13.61 3.78 15.82
C TYR A 6 -13.75 2.64 14.80
N SER A 7 -13.89 2.93 13.50
CA SER A 7 -13.91 1.90 12.44
C SER A 7 -12.55 1.68 11.76
N SER A 8 -11.43 1.84 12.48
CA SER A 8 -10.08 1.65 11.94
C SER A 8 -9.86 0.23 11.39
N TRP A 9 -10.54 -0.78 11.96
CA TRP A 9 -10.51 -2.15 11.46
C TRP A 9 -11.06 -2.28 10.02
N LEU A 10 -11.99 -1.41 9.61
CA LEU A 10 -12.52 -1.38 8.25
C LEU A 10 -11.58 -0.65 7.27
N ASN A 11 -10.56 0.05 7.80
CA ASN A 11 -9.64 0.84 7.01
C ASN A 11 -8.51 -0.06 6.47
N TRP A 12 -8.78 -0.75 5.36
CA TRP A 12 -7.82 -1.67 4.74
C TRP A 12 -6.48 -1.01 4.41
N ILE A 13 -6.48 0.31 4.21
CA ILE A 13 -5.28 1.12 3.98
C ILE A 13 -4.30 1.04 5.17
N GLU A 14 -4.77 0.92 6.41
CA GLU A 14 -3.88 0.89 7.59
C GLU A 14 -2.96 -0.33 7.59
N SER A 15 -3.43 -1.48 7.10
CA SER A 15 -2.60 -2.68 6.94
C SER A 15 -1.52 -2.50 5.87
N GLU A 16 -1.79 -1.72 4.83
CA GLU A 16 -0.83 -1.43 3.75
C GLU A 16 0.30 -0.50 4.24
N PHE A 17 -0.02 0.44 5.12
CA PHE A 17 0.91 1.47 5.60
C PHE A 17 1.63 1.14 6.91
N ALA A 18 1.23 0.08 7.62
CA ALA A 18 1.86 -0.32 8.88
C ALA A 18 3.36 -0.60 8.71
N ALA A 19 3.74 -1.36 7.68
CA ALA A 19 5.15 -1.68 7.41
C ALA A 19 5.94 -0.45 6.92
N LEU A 20 5.34 0.46 6.14
CA LEU A 20 5.95 1.75 5.80
C LEU A 20 6.23 2.57 7.06
N ARG A 21 5.28 2.61 8.00
CA ARG A 21 5.43 3.35 9.25
C ARG A 21 6.62 2.84 10.05
N TYR A 22 6.79 1.53 10.16
CA TYR A 22 7.96 0.97 10.86
C TYR A 22 9.28 1.25 10.15
N PHE A 23 9.32 1.17 8.82
CA PHE A 23 10.56 1.25 8.06
C PHE A 23 11.03 2.68 7.79
N ALA A 24 10.10 3.60 7.53
CA ALA A 24 10.40 4.94 7.06
C ALA A 24 10.00 6.04 8.04
N LEU A 25 9.20 5.76 9.08
CA LEU A 25 8.64 6.81 9.95
C LEU A 25 8.90 6.58 11.46
N ASN A 26 9.19 5.36 11.89
CA ASN A 26 9.35 5.01 13.31
C ASN A 26 10.82 4.74 13.62
N GLY A 27 11.40 5.46 14.58
CA GLY A 27 12.77 5.23 15.07
C GLY A 27 13.89 5.86 14.24
N THR A 28 13.57 6.66 13.22
CA THR A 28 14.54 7.36 12.37
C THR A 28 14.44 8.86 12.58
N ASP A 29 15.50 9.47 13.13
CA ASP A 29 15.62 10.92 13.27
C ASP A 29 16.06 11.51 11.92
N HIS A 30 15.10 11.57 10.98
CA HIS A 30 15.34 12.16 9.65
C HIS A 30 15.71 13.63 9.83
N ARG A 31 16.89 14.00 9.37
CA ARG A 31 17.43 15.36 9.57
C ARG A 31 16.83 16.37 8.60
N SER A 32 16.05 15.90 7.62
CA SER A 32 15.34 16.72 6.66
C SER A 32 14.15 15.99 6.02
N HIS A 33 13.23 16.75 5.45
CA HIS A 33 12.12 16.20 4.65
C HIS A 33 12.60 15.42 3.42
N GLY A 34 13.74 15.77 2.83
CA GLY A 34 14.29 15.04 1.67
C GLY A 34 14.81 13.64 2.03
N GLU A 35 15.36 13.48 3.24
CA GLU A 35 15.79 12.18 3.77
C GLU A 35 14.57 11.27 4.02
N GLN A 36 13.51 11.82 4.60
CA GLN A 36 12.25 11.11 4.81
C GLN A 36 11.60 10.68 3.48
N ASP A 37 11.56 11.57 2.48
CA ASP A 37 11.01 11.26 1.16
C ASP A 37 11.82 10.16 0.45
N THR A 38 13.14 10.21 0.59
CA THR A 38 14.04 9.17 0.06
C THR A 38 13.78 7.81 0.72
N ALA A 39 13.60 7.77 2.05
CA ALA A 39 13.31 6.55 2.79
C ALA A 39 11.94 5.94 2.39
N ILE A 40 10.92 6.79 2.24
CA ILE A 40 9.59 6.37 1.76
C ILE A 40 9.71 5.81 0.33
N GLY A 41 10.40 6.51 -0.57
CA GLY A 41 10.61 6.07 -1.93
C GLY A 41 11.38 4.75 -2.04
N ALA A 42 12.41 4.56 -1.21
CA ALA A 42 13.16 3.31 -1.13
C ALA A 42 12.29 2.14 -0.67
N TYR A 43 11.47 2.35 0.37
CA TYR A 43 10.52 1.35 0.85
C TYR A 43 9.50 0.97 -0.22
N ILE A 44 8.86 1.94 -0.89
CA ILE A 44 7.85 1.67 -1.92
C ILE A 44 8.44 0.85 -3.07
N ARG A 45 9.66 1.19 -3.53
CA ARG A 45 10.35 0.43 -4.57
C ARG A 45 10.63 -1.00 -4.13
N TRP A 46 11.16 -1.19 -2.93
CA TRP A 46 11.41 -2.52 -2.38
C TRP A 46 10.11 -3.33 -2.26
N HIS A 47 9.07 -2.75 -1.67
CA HIS A 47 7.78 -3.40 -1.48
C HIS A 47 7.18 -3.83 -2.83
N ASN A 48 7.20 -2.95 -3.84
CA ASN A 48 6.67 -3.26 -5.16
C ASN A 48 7.49 -4.33 -5.90
N GLN A 49 8.82 -4.35 -5.74
CA GLN A 49 9.67 -5.41 -6.30
C GLN A 49 9.38 -6.78 -5.69
N HIS A 50 8.95 -6.82 -4.43
CA HIS A 50 8.65 -8.05 -3.69
C HIS A 50 7.15 -8.39 -3.69
N ALA A 51 6.32 -7.55 -4.31
CA ALA A 51 4.88 -7.78 -4.37
C ALA A 51 4.58 -9.00 -5.23
N ARG A 52 3.75 -9.91 -4.68
CA ARG A 52 3.24 -11.05 -5.45
C ARG A 52 1.96 -10.64 -6.17
N PRO A 53 1.72 -11.11 -7.41
CA PRO A 53 0.46 -10.87 -8.09
C PRO A 53 -0.71 -11.34 -7.21
N LYS A 54 -1.64 -10.43 -6.92
CA LYS A 54 -2.89 -10.80 -6.25
C LYS A 54 -3.71 -11.65 -7.22
N ARG A 55 -4.00 -12.89 -6.83
CA ARG A 55 -4.75 -13.85 -7.65
C ARG A 55 -6.13 -14.18 -7.07
N ASP A 56 -6.28 -13.95 -5.77
CA ASP A 56 -7.51 -14.26 -5.02
C ASP A 56 -8.51 -13.12 -5.09
N PHE A 57 -9.01 -12.85 -6.31
CA PHE A 57 -10.18 -11.98 -6.46
C PHE A 57 -11.45 -12.78 -6.20
N ALA A 58 -12.55 -12.13 -5.82
CA ALA A 58 -13.84 -12.82 -5.72
C ALA A 58 -14.20 -13.49 -7.06
N VAL A 59 -14.82 -14.67 -7.02
CA VAL A 59 -15.17 -15.47 -8.21
C VAL A 59 -15.94 -14.65 -9.24
N ASN A 60 -16.87 -13.79 -8.79
CA ASN A 60 -17.70 -12.93 -9.64
C ASN A 60 -17.12 -11.53 -9.89
N SER A 61 -15.87 -11.28 -9.51
CA SER A 61 -15.23 -9.97 -9.70
C SER A 61 -15.02 -9.68 -11.18
N LYS A 62 -15.17 -8.40 -11.57
CA LYS A 62 -14.92 -7.95 -12.96
C LYS A 62 -13.48 -8.24 -13.43
N ILE A 63 -12.53 -8.32 -12.50
CA ILE A 63 -11.11 -8.57 -12.76
C ILE A 63 -10.85 -10.00 -13.27
N ARG A 64 -11.72 -10.97 -12.94
CA ARG A 64 -11.61 -12.36 -13.41
C ARG A 64 -12.24 -12.59 -14.79
N ARG A 65 -12.89 -11.57 -15.38
CA ARG A 65 -13.56 -11.76 -16.67
C ARG A 65 -12.53 -11.82 -17.80
N PRO A 66 -12.70 -12.70 -18.80
CA PRO A 66 -11.77 -12.80 -19.93
C PRO A 66 -11.59 -11.50 -20.73
N ASP A 67 -12.59 -10.62 -20.72
CA ASP A 67 -12.61 -9.32 -21.40
C ASP A 67 -12.06 -8.16 -20.55
N TYR A 68 -11.54 -8.44 -19.35
CA TYR A 68 -10.99 -7.41 -18.49
C TYR A 68 -9.65 -6.89 -19.00
N LEU A 69 -9.64 -5.65 -19.50
CA LEU A 69 -8.42 -4.93 -19.84
C LEU A 69 -7.89 -4.21 -18.59
N PRO A 70 -6.73 -4.61 -18.03
CA PRO A 70 -6.11 -3.84 -16.97
C PRO A 70 -5.73 -2.46 -17.53
N LYS A 71 -6.09 -1.39 -16.81
CA LYS A 71 -5.59 -0.04 -17.12
C LYS A 71 -4.09 -0.03 -16.83
N VAL A 72 -3.28 -0.22 -17.85
CA VAL A 72 -1.85 0.06 -17.82
C VAL A 72 -1.66 1.57 -17.95
N ALA A 73 -0.98 2.15 -16.97
CA ALA A 73 -0.54 3.54 -16.92
C ALA A 73 0.98 3.58 -17.06
#